data_AF-A0A316UK04-F1
#
_entry.id   AF-A0A316UK04-F1
#
_cell.length_a   1.000
_cell.length_b   1.000
_cell.length_c   1.000
_cell.angle_alpha   90.00
_cell.angle_beta   90.00
_cell.angle_gamma   90.00
#
_symmetry.space_group_name_H-M   'P 1'
#
loop_
_entity.id
_entity.type
_entity.pdbx_description
1 polymer ?
#
loop_
_entity_poly.entity_id
_entity_poly.type
_entity_poly.pdbx_seq_one_letter_code
_entity_poly.pdbx_strand_id
1 'polypeptide(L)'
;MADKDVDPFAHLEGASSFSGVAPSSQAAPSSEYSYAESSATTSTTTGAAGGNSAKNGSKPHAHAHHHHQKADLDLDLAALDDLSLDQRNGNGQLVHRDDDEEEMDELPEHACAYCGVHNTSCVVKCMGCNKWFCNSRSLLSSSHIVLHLVRSRHKEVTLHAESPLGETTPECYNCGAKNVFLLGFIPAKGESVVVLLCRQPCAALPTSKDMVWDTSLWSPLIADRSFLSWLVKVPTEAEQLRARQISYHQINRLEELWKEGKAKATLEDLDRPDNNDEEPAGILLRYEDAYQYQNIFGPLVKIEADYDCKVKESQTQHNLVVRWDQGLNMKKIAWCTLPGLESGEVRLAVGDELKLRYEGELAPRWEGQGHVIKIPNNVSDEVAIELRRNDGVPEHCTHNFAADFVWKSTSFDRMQSAMKTFAVDEQSVSGFIYHKLLGHDVEPTSLRTSMPKRFSAPGLPELNHSQVSAVKSVLQKPLSLIQGPPGTGKTVTSATIVYQLSKMNPGPVLVCAPSNVAVDQLTEKIHATGLKVVRLTAKSREALGSSVDFLTLHEQVANNDHHTELQKLIQLKNEQGELSSNDERKYKALARTSSSSGPCLLMRLRRLLSLSV
;
A
#
# COMPACT_ATOMS: atom_id res chain seq x y z
N MET A 1 -79.84 -7.48 -26.10
CA MET A 1 -80.24 -7.52 -24.69
C MET A 1 -79.30 -8.44 -23.94
N ALA A 2 -78.24 -7.87 -23.38
CA ALA A 2 -77.40 -8.46 -22.34
C ALA A 2 -76.59 -7.28 -21.78
N ASP A 3 -76.63 -7.08 -20.48
CA ASP A 3 -75.94 -6.00 -19.78
C ASP A 3 -75.57 -6.52 -18.39
N LYS A 4 -74.51 -5.95 -17.81
CA LYS A 4 -74.04 -6.13 -16.41
C LYS A 4 -73.30 -7.44 -16.07
N ASP A 5 -72.21 -7.44 -15.28
CA ASP A 5 -71.51 -6.34 -14.57
C ASP A 5 -70.00 -6.69 -14.35
N VAL A 6 -69.12 -5.67 -14.48
CA VAL A 6 -68.05 -5.21 -13.55
C VAL A 6 -66.91 -6.17 -13.10
N ASP A 7 -65.65 -5.79 -12.83
CA ASP A 7 -64.63 -4.75 -13.20
C ASP A 7 -63.36 -5.07 -12.31
N PRO A 8 -62.24 -4.31 -12.21
CA PRO A 8 -61.67 -3.23 -13.02
C PRO A 8 -60.20 -3.44 -13.49
N PHE A 9 -59.79 -2.71 -14.54
CA PHE A 9 -58.50 -1.99 -14.72
C PHE A 9 -58.27 -1.67 -16.20
N ALA A 10 -58.85 -0.56 -16.65
CA ALA A 10 -58.71 -0.06 -18.02
C ALA A 10 -58.08 1.34 -18.01
N HIS A 11 -56.92 1.48 -18.67
CA HIS A 11 -56.51 2.63 -19.51
C HIS A 11 -56.41 4.04 -18.84
N LEU A 12 -55.77 5.07 -19.41
CA LEU A 12 -55.12 5.28 -20.72
C LEU A 12 -54.01 6.36 -20.60
N GLU A 13 -53.25 6.55 -21.68
CA GLU A 13 -52.13 7.50 -21.82
C GLU A 13 -52.55 8.94 -22.18
N GLY A 14 -51.58 9.87 -22.05
CA GLY A 14 -51.45 11.06 -22.91
C GLY A 14 -51.70 12.43 -22.25
N ALA A 15 -51.17 13.55 -22.73
CA ALA A 15 -50.05 13.80 -23.67
C ALA A 15 -49.73 15.33 -23.68
N SER A 16 -48.70 15.74 -24.44
CA SER A 16 -48.41 17.12 -24.93
C SER A 16 -47.77 18.13 -23.94
N SER A 17 -47.05 19.17 -24.37
CA SER A 17 -45.91 19.28 -25.33
C SER A 17 -45.48 20.75 -25.43
N PHE A 18 -44.19 21.07 -25.43
CA PHE A 18 -43.70 22.27 -26.13
C PHE A 18 -42.24 22.13 -26.59
N SER A 19 -41.93 22.67 -27.76
CA SER A 19 -40.65 22.57 -28.46
C SER A 19 -39.92 23.92 -28.52
N GLY A 20 -38.58 23.89 -28.53
CA GLY A 20 -37.71 25.06 -28.70
C GLY A 20 -36.30 24.61 -29.10
N VAL A 21 -35.66 25.34 -30.02
CA VAL A 21 -34.53 24.82 -30.83
C VAL A 21 -33.28 25.70 -30.71
N ALA A 22 -32.11 25.07 -30.51
CA ALA A 22 -30.74 25.58 -30.78
C ALA A 22 -30.23 26.76 -29.92
N PRO A 23 -28.90 27.03 -29.84
CA PRO A 23 -27.80 26.46 -30.64
C PRO A 23 -26.63 25.83 -29.84
N SER A 24 -25.78 25.15 -30.61
CA SER A 24 -24.50 24.56 -30.20
C SER A 24 -23.38 25.59 -30.01
N SER A 25 -22.63 25.51 -28.89
CA SER A 25 -21.26 26.03 -28.82
C SER A 25 -20.39 25.32 -27.76
N GLN A 26 -19.21 24.89 -28.21
CA GLN A 26 -17.94 24.83 -27.49
C GLN A 26 -17.88 24.14 -26.11
N ALA A 27 -17.54 22.85 -26.11
CA ALA A 27 -16.80 22.26 -25.00
C ALA A 27 -15.31 22.66 -25.11
N ALA A 28 -14.74 23.22 -24.05
CA ALA A 28 -13.30 23.50 -23.95
C ALA A 28 -12.55 22.26 -23.43
N PRO A 29 -11.34 21.95 -23.95
CA PRO A 29 -10.67 20.69 -23.66
C PRO A 29 -9.89 20.67 -22.34
N SER A 30 -9.86 19.51 -21.70
CA SER A 30 -8.92 19.16 -20.63
C SER A 30 -7.49 19.08 -21.19
N SER A 31 -6.54 19.75 -20.55
CA SER A 31 -5.13 19.80 -20.98
C SER A 31 -4.36 18.52 -20.61
N GLU A 32 -4.03 17.71 -21.62
CA GLU A 32 -2.99 16.70 -21.53
C GLU A 32 -1.60 17.35 -21.59
N TYR A 33 -0.69 16.95 -20.68
CA TYR A 33 0.74 17.22 -20.83
C TYR A 33 1.37 16.12 -21.70
N SER A 34 1.74 16.47 -22.93
CA SER A 34 2.42 15.58 -23.86
C SER A 34 3.92 15.54 -23.62
N TYR A 35 4.48 14.34 -23.47
CA TYR A 35 5.91 14.10 -23.69
C TYR A 35 6.14 13.89 -25.19
N ALA A 36 7.01 14.70 -25.78
CA ALA A 36 7.38 14.58 -27.19
C ALA A 36 8.72 13.86 -27.34
N GLU A 37 8.68 12.58 -27.72
CA GLU A 37 9.80 11.92 -28.39
C GLU A 37 9.67 12.13 -29.90
N SER A 38 10.61 12.86 -30.51
CA SER A 38 10.66 13.06 -31.95
C SER A 38 11.54 12.00 -32.62
N SER A 39 10.92 11.00 -33.23
CA SER A 39 11.59 10.03 -34.11
C SER A 39 12.06 10.68 -35.41
N ALA A 40 13.27 10.33 -35.86
CA ALA A 40 13.84 10.82 -37.10
C ALA A 40 13.55 9.86 -38.27
N THR A 41 13.16 10.41 -39.43
CA THR A 41 13.14 9.66 -40.71
C THR A 41 13.62 10.51 -41.90
N THR A 42 14.83 10.20 -42.34
CA THR A 42 15.30 10.13 -43.75
C THR A 42 15.03 11.25 -44.76
N SER A 43 16.13 11.80 -45.30
CA SER A 43 16.30 12.01 -46.74
C SER A 43 17.77 11.88 -47.21
N THR A 44 18.04 10.78 -47.94
CA THR A 44 18.90 10.66 -49.14
C THR A 44 20.27 11.37 -49.28
N THR A 45 21.30 10.55 -49.64
CA THR A 45 22.41 10.80 -50.61
C THR A 45 23.41 11.95 -50.32
N THR A 46 24.73 11.86 -50.52
CA THR A 46 25.62 10.90 -51.24
C THR A 46 27.09 11.18 -50.88
N GLY A 47 27.97 10.17 -50.96
CA GLY A 47 29.31 10.33 -51.53
C GLY A 47 30.47 10.97 -50.73
N ALA A 48 31.40 10.11 -50.30
CA ALA A 48 32.86 10.22 -50.49
C ALA A 48 33.74 11.30 -49.76
N ALA A 49 34.64 10.76 -48.93
CA ALA A 49 36.11 10.94 -48.96
C ALA A 49 36.81 12.26 -48.53
N GLY A 50 37.83 12.10 -47.68
CA GLY A 50 38.91 13.09 -47.40
C GLY A 50 38.51 14.24 -46.45
N GLY A 51 39.41 14.86 -45.68
CA GLY A 51 40.85 14.63 -45.51
C GLY A 51 41.60 15.95 -45.28
N ASN A 52 42.41 16.00 -44.20
CA ASN A 52 43.48 16.99 -43.93
C ASN A 52 43.15 18.49 -43.65
N SER A 53 43.60 18.90 -42.45
CA SER A 53 44.61 19.96 -42.23
C SER A 53 44.33 21.46 -42.46
N ALA A 54 44.29 22.17 -41.33
CA ALA A 54 45.30 23.17 -40.92
C ALA A 54 45.29 24.64 -41.43
N LYS A 55 45.33 25.53 -40.43
CA LYS A 55 46.15 26.76 -40.26
C LYS A 55 45.78 28.11 -40.93
N ASN A 56 45.55 29.06 -40.00
CA ASN A 56 46.16 30.41 -39.87
C ASN A 56 45.67 31.64 -40.66
N GLY A 57 45.42 32.71 -39.88
CA GLY A 57 45.56 34.13 -40.24
C GLY A 57 44.30 34.82 -40.81
N SER A 58 44.03 36.11 -40.58
CA SER A 58 44.49 37.06 -39.54
C SER A 58 43.66 38.37 -39.60
N LYS A 59 43.49 39.03 -38.42
CA LYS A 59 42.97 40.40 -38.07
C LYS A 59 42.91 41.51 -39.17
N PRO A 60 42.10 42.61 -39.04
CA PRO A 60 41.76 43.31 -37.77
C PRO A 60 40.37 44.00 -37.57
N HIS A 61 40.06 44.24 -36.27
CA HIS A 61 39.26 45.31 -35.59
C HIS A 61 38.06 46.05 -36.23
N ALA A 62 36.92 45.97 -35.52
CA ALA A 62 36.15 47.12 -35.00
C ALA A 62 35.31 46.70 -33.74
N HIS A 63 35.03 47.62 -32.81
CA HIS A 63 34.21 47.40 -31.58
C HIS A 63 32.68 47.58 -31.88
N ALA A 64 31.68 47.25 -31.05
CA ALA A 64 31.61 47.05 -29.59
C ALA A 64 30.37 46.23 -29.10
N HIS A 65 30.44 45.69 -27.86
CA HIS A 65 29.40 45.26 -26.88
C HIS A 65 28.00 44.77 -27.36
N HIS A 66 27.53 43.57 -27.00
CA HIS A 66 27.16 43.18 -25.63
C HIS A 66 27.19 41.65 -25.36
N HIS A 67 27.51 41.28 -24.13
CA HIS A 67 27.46 39.93 -23.52
C HIS A 67 26.65 40.05 -22.19
N HIS A 68 26.13 39.01 -21.52
CA HIS A 68 26.63 37.65 -21.37
C HIS A 68 25.51 36.59 -21.25
N GLN A 69 25.79 35.39 -21.78
CA GLN A 69 25.16 34.12 -21.36
C GLN A 69 26.05 33.36 -20.38
N LYS A 70 25.45 32.31 -19.79
CA LYS A 70 26.04 31.19 -19.03
C LYS A 70 27.41 30.72 -19.55
N ALA A 71 28.22 30.17 -18.62
CA ALA A 71 29.01 28.97 -18.86
C ALA A 71 29.24 28.24 -17.52
N ASP A 72 29.18 26.90 -17.54
CA ASP A 72 29.71 26.03 -16.49
C ASP A 72 31.25 26.07 -16.49
N LEU A 73 31.90 25.69 -15.39
CA LEU A 73 33.31 25.29 -15.36
C LEU A 73 33.63 24.46 -14.10
N ASP A 74 34.32 23.34 -14.31
CA ASP A 74 34.96 22.53 -13.26
C ASP A 74 36.01 23.33 -12.49
N LEU A 75 36.33 22.91 -11.26
CA LEU A 75 37.38 23.51 -10.43
C LEU A 75 38.30 22.44 -9.82
N ASP A 76 39.61 22.66 -9.99
CA ASP A 76 40.69 21.72 -9.68
C ASP A 76 40.98 21.52 -8.18
N LEU A 77 41.33 20.27 -7.82
CA LEU A 77 41.99 19.94 -6.55
C LEU A 77 43.48 20.35 -6.59
N ALA A 78 43.81 21.60 -6.27
CA ALA A 78 45.22 22.03 -6.07
C ALA A 78 45.39 23.33 -5.24
N ALA A 79 44.71 23.48 -4.09
CA ALA A 79 44.90 24.65 -3.21
C ALA A 79 44.54 24.38 -1.74
N LEU A 80 45.18 23.39 -1.11
CA LEU A 80 45.12 23.16 0.34
C LEU A 80 46.51 22.79 0.89
N ASP A 81 47.40 23.78 0.90
CA ASP A 81 48.51 23.83 1.85
C ASP A 81 48.90 25.30 2.09
N ASP A 82 49.50 25.57 3.26
CA ASP A 82 49.99 26.88 3.73
C ASP A 82 48.95 28.00 4.03
N LEU A 83 48.43 28.00 5.27
CA LEU A 83 48.15 29.23 6.05
C LEU A 83 48.14 28.92 7.57
N SER A 84 49.32 28.65 8.14
CA SER A 84 49.54 28.69 9.59
C SER A 84 50.31 29.95 9.98
N LEU A 85 49.67 30.90 10.67
CA LEU A 85 50.28 32.17 11.07
C LEU A 85 50.27 32.38 12.59
N ASP A 86 51.29 31.85 13.25
CA ASP A 86 51.68 32.22 14.61
C ASP A 86 52.10 33.71 14.66
N GLN A 87 51.33 34.56 15.35
CA GLN A 87 51.78 35.93 15.64
C GLN A 87 52.67 35.96 16.89
N ARG A 88 53.99 36.04 16.67
CA ARG A 88 54.98 36.35 17.73
C ARG A 88 55.21 37.86 17.80
N ASN A 89 55.12 38.43 19.00
CA ASN A 89 55.44 39.85 19.22
C ASN A 89 56.94 40.04 19.57
N GLY A 90 57.44 41.27 19.44
CA GLY A 90 58.87 41.61 19.29
C GLY A 90 59.87 41.26 20.41
N ASN A 91 59.46 40.58 21.48
CA ASN A 91 60.33 40.04 22.53
C ASN A 91 60.28 38.50 22.67
N GLY A 92 59.65 37.79 21.73
CA GLY A 92 59.78 36.32 21.62
C GLY A 92 59.04 35.50 22.68
N GLN A 93 57.99 36.05 23.30
CA GLN A 93 57.15 35.33 24.26
C GLN A 93 55.76 35.08 23.65
N LEU A 94 55.23 33.86 23.85
CA LEU A 94 53.90 33.46 23.39
C LEU A 94 52.83 34.16 24.24
N VAL A 95 51.84 34.74 23.58
CA VAL A 95 50.63 35.24 24.24
C VAL A 95 49.61 34.11 24.21
N HIS A 96 49.34 33.49 25.37
CA HIS A 96 48.11 32.73 25.51
C HIS A 96 46.94 33.70 25.31
N ARG A 97 46.09 33.42 24.32
CA ARG A 97 44.69 33.80 24.44
C ARG A 97 44.08 32.77 25.36
N ASP A 98 43.40 33.25 26.39
CA ASP A 98 42.57 32.40 27.21
C ASP A 98 41.45 31.85 26.29
N ASP A 99 41.37 30.53 26.16
CA ASP A 99 40.22 29.89 25.57
C ASP A 99 39.08 30.03 26.59
N ASP A 100 38.16 30.98 26.33
CA ASP A 100 36.91 31.06 27.08
C ASP A 100 36.17 29.73 26.89
N GLU A 101 36.04 28.95 27.97
CA GLU A 101 35.21 27.76 28.00
C GLU A 101 33.75 28.19 27.79
N GLU A 102 33.26 28.16 26.55
CA GLU A 102 31.84 28.38 26.24
C GLU A 102 31.00 27.34 26.99
N GLU A 103 30.34 27.77 28.08
CA GLU A 103 29.35 26.96 28.79
C GLU A 103 28.32 26.44 27.79
N MET A 104 28.19 25.11 27.71
CA MET A 104 27.32 24.46 26.74
C MET A 104 25.86 24.61 27.17
N ASP A 105 25.27 25.78 26.86
CA ASP A 105 23.89 26.18 27.21
C ASP A 105 22.90 25.02 27.05
N GLU A 106 22.25 24.62 28.15
CA GLU A 106 21.17 23.64 28.11
C GLU A 106 20.00 24.20 27.27
N LEU A 107 19.64 23.49 26.20
CA LEU A 107 18.55 23.90 25.30
C LEU A 107 17.23 24.03 26.08
N PRO A 108 16.43 25.09 25.84
CA PRO A 108 15.13 25.26 26.48
C PRO A 108 14.19 24.06 26.27
N GLU A 109 13.29 23.79 27.22
CA GLU A 109 12.32 22.67 27.14
C GLU A 109 11.46 22.71 25.85
N HIS A 110 11.21 23.90 25.31
CA HIS A 110 10.47 24.12 24.06
C HIS A 110 11.31 24.01 22.77
N ALA A 111 12.58 23.62 22.86
CA ALA A 111 13.43 23.39 21.70
C ALA A 111 12.90 22.24 20.81
N CYS A 112 13.04 22.40 19.49
CA CYS A 112 12.64 21.38 18.54
C CYS A 112 13.43 20.08 18.76
N ALA A 113 12.74 18.98 19.05
CA ALA A 113 13.32 17.67 19.35
C ALA A 113 14.10 17.01 18.18
N TYR A 114 14.18 17.66 17.01
CA TYR A 114 15.00 17.25 15.86
C TYR A 114 16.24 18.12 15.68
N CYS A 115 16.08 19.44 15.58
CA CYS A 115 17.18 20.35 15.20
C CYS A 115 17.58 21.39 16.27
N GLY A 116 16.92 21.40 17.43
CA GLY A 116 17.21 22.33 18.53
C GLY A 116 16.64 23.74 18.39
N VAL A 117 16.00 24.12 17.27
CA VAL A 117 15.38 25.45 17.12
C VAL A 117 14.37 25.71 18.23
N HIS A 118 14.58 26.79 19.00
CA HIS A 118 13.82 27.15 20.21
C HIS A 118 13.21 28.57 20.15
N ASN A 119 13.02 29.12 18.95
CA ASN A 119 12.30 30.38 18.77
C ASN A 119 10.79 30.15 19.03
N THR A 120 10.25 30.83 20.05
CA THR A 120 8.88 30.65 20.56
C THR A 120 7.78 30.95 19.53
N SER A 121 8.06 31.78 18.51
CA SER A 121 7.13 32.01 17.39
C SER A 121 7.14 30.88 16.34
N CYS A 122 8.13 29.99 16.38
CA CYS A 122 8.42 29.02 15.33
C CYS A 122 8.24 27.55 15.74
N VAL A 123 7.98 27.29 17.03
CA VAL A 123 7.79 25.96 17.62
C VAL A 123 6.35 25.72 18.07
N VAL A 124 5.92 24.47 18.01
CA VAL A 124 4.63 24.00 18.52
C VAL A 124 4.78 22.67 19.25
N LYS A 125 3.99 22.48 20.30
CA LYS A 125 3.96 21.26 21.11
C LYS A 125 3.01 20.26 20.48
N CYS A 126 3.44 19.02 20.26
CA CYS A 126 2.53 17.95 19.90
C CYS A 126 1.90 17.36 21.16
N MET A 127 0.57 17.36 21.24
CA MET A 127 -0.15 16.94 22.45
C MET A 127 -0.17 15.41 22.65
N GLY A 128 0.12 14.62 21.61
CA GLY A 128 0.23 13.17 21.71
C GLY A 128 1.49 12.67 22.42
N CYS A 129 2.62 13.38 22.28
CA CYS A 129 3.91 13.00 22.87
C CYS A 129 4.52 14.04 23.83
N ASN A 130 3.88 15.20 23.97
CA ASN A 130 4.35 16.38 24.71
C ASN A 130 5.70 16.98 24.24
N LYS A 131 6.21 16.60 23.06
CA LYS A 131 7.45 17.15 22.49
C LYS A 131 7.19 18.37 21.60
N TRP A 132 8.20 19.24 21.49
CA TRP A 132 8.17 20.43 20.67
C TRP A 132 8.86 20.22 19.32
N PHE A 133 8.30 20.82 18.26
CA PHE A 133 8.84 20.76 16.91
C PHE A 133 8.68 22.11 16.21
N CYS A 134 9.67 22.50 15.40
CA CYS A 134 9.62 23.74 14.64
C CYS A 134 8.91 23.60 13.29
N ASN A 135 8.56 24.74 12.69
CA ASN A 135 7.96 24.82 11.35
C ASN A 135 8.99 24.99 10.20
N SER A 136 10.30 24.80 10.45
CA SER A 136 11.31 24.79 9.38
C SER A 136 11.28 23.50 8.57
N ARG A 137 11.56 23.62 7.26
CA ARG A 137 11.78 22.48 6.37
C ARG A 137 13.26 22.06 6.29
N SER A 138 14.22 22.98 6.51
CA SER A 138 15.65 22.70 6.38
C SER A 138 15.94 21.98 5.05
N LEU A 139 16.65 20.84 5.08
CA LEU A 139 16.96 19.99 3.91
C LEU A 139 15.84 18.98 3.54
N LEU A 140 14.66 19.07 4.17
CA LEU A 140 13.59 18.08 4.07
C LEU A 140 12.39 18.57 3.23
N SER A 141 11.60 17.62 2.73
CA SER A 141 10.40 17.93 1.93
C SER A 141 9.15 18.31 2.75
N SER A 142 9.27 18.47 4.07
CA SER A 142 8.18 18.82 5.01
C SER A 142 8.76 19.47 6.26
N SER A 143 7.97 20.28 6.97
CA SER A 143 8.44 20.85 8.24
C SER A 143 8.52 19.80 9.35
N HIS A 144 9.40 20.02 10.33
CA HIS A 144 9.64 19.06 11.42
C HIS A 144 8.36 18.66 12.16
N ILE A 145 7.48 19.61 12.48
CA ILE A 145 6.19 19.26 13.10
C ILE A 145 5.30 18.42 12.18
N VAL A 146 5.15 18.77 10.89
CA VAL A 146 4.25 18.03 9.98
C VAL A 146 4.79 16.62 9.73
N LEU A 147 6.10 16.46 9.57
CA LEU A 147 6.75 15.16 9.46
C LEU A 147 6.53 14.32 10.73
N HIS A 148 6.66 14.92 11.93
CA HIS A 148 6.38 14.23 13.18
C HIS A 148 4.93 13.77 13.29
N LEU A 149 3.96 14.66 13.07
CA LEU A 149 2.53 14.33 13.17
C LEU A 149 2.15 13.19 12.21
N VAL A 150 2.69 13.18 10.99
CA VAL A 150 2.47 12.10 10.02
C VAL A 150 3.10 10.78 10.48
N ARG A 151 4.36 10.78 10.95
CA ARG A 151 5.04 9.55 11.41
C ARG A 151 4.45 8.97 12.69
N SER A 152 4.10 9.82 13.65
CA SER A 152 3.50 9.43 14.94
C SER A 152 1.99 9.15 14.88
N ARG A 153 1.32 9.55 13.79
CA ARG A 153 -0.16 9.58 13.64
C ARG A 153 -0.87 10.50 14.64
N HIS A 154 -0.14 11.40 15.31
CA HIS A 154 -0.73 12.43 16.16
C HIS A 154 -1.42 13.52 15.34
N LYS A 155 -2.46 14.13 15.92
CA LYS A 155 -3.39 15.04 15.21
C LYS A 155 -3.54 16.40 15.87
N GLU A 156 -3.02 16.58 17.08
CA GLU A 156 -3.29 17.74 17.95
C GLU A 156 -1.98 18.45 18.35
N VAL A 157 -2.01 19.79 18.34
CA VAL A 157 -0.87 20.64 18.71
C VAL A 157 -1.32 21.85 19.52
N THR A 158 -0.39 22.45 20.27
CA THR A 158 -0.60 23.70 21.01
C THR A 158 0.56 24.67 20.72
N LEU A 159 0.25 25.95 20.56
CA LEU A 159 1.24 27.02 20.34
C LEU A 159 1.97 27.37 21.64
N HIS A 160 3.16 27.98 21.54
CA HIS A 160 3.90 28.47 22.70
C HIS A 160 3.16 29.63 23.40
N ALA A 161 3.26 29.72 24.73
CA ALA A 161 2.64 30.79 25.52
C ALA A 161 3.08 32.20 25.10
N GLU A 162 4.34 32.33 24.69
CA GLU A 162 4.93 33.57 24.14
C GLU A 162 4.81 33.69 22.61
N SER A 163 4.04 32.81 21.95
CA SER A 163 3.77 32.95 20.52
C SER A 163 2.90 34.19 20.24
N PRO A 164 2.85 34.69 18.99
CA PRO A 164 2.00 35.84 18.63
C PRO A 164 0.49 35.64 18.90
N LEU A 165 0.06 34.41 19.17
CA LEU A 165 -1.33 34.00 19.43
C LEU A 165 -1.51 33.38 20.83
N GLY A 166 -0.50 33.50 21.71
CA GLY A 166 -0.50 32.90 23.04
C GLY A 166 -0.52 31.37 23.06
N GLU A 167 -0.78 30.79 24.22
CA GLU A 167 -0.97 29.33 24.38
C GLU A 167 -2.35 28.91 23.84
N THR A 168 -2.45 28.81 22.52
CA THR A 168 -3.68 28.42 21.82
C THR A 168 -3.56 27.00 21.28
N THR A 169 -4.60 26.19 21.50
CA THR A 169 -4.78 24.88 20.84
C THR A 169 -5.73 25.05 19.65
N PRO A 170 -5.29 24.88 18.39
CA PRO A 170 -6.18 25.04 17.23
C PRO A 170 -7.31 24.01 17.24
N GLU A 171 -8.56 24.48 17.32
CA GLU A 171 -9.75 23.64 17.31
C GLU A 171 -10.86 24.23 16.43
N CYS A 172 -11.75 23.37 15.93
CA CYS A 172 -12.88 23.78 15.12
C CYS A 172 -13.91 24.53 15.98
N TYR A 173 -14.20 25.80 15.64
CA TYR A 173 -15.18 26.63 16.33
C TYR A 173 -16.58 25.99 16.44
N ASN A 174 -16.95 25.14 15.48
CA ASN A 174 -18.27 24.52 15.41
C ASN A 174 -18.39 23.19 16.18
N CYS A 175 -17.34 22.38 16.24
CA CYS A 175 -17.41 21.03 16.80
C CYS A 175 -16.30 20.66 17.80
N GLY A 176 -15.40 21.58 18.14
CA GLY A 176 -14.27 21.37 19.06
C GLY A 176 -13.19 20.39 18.54
N ALA A 177 -13.26 19.94 17.29
CA ALA A 177 -12.29 18.99 16.75
C ALA A 177 -10.90 19.63 16.60
N LYS A 178 -9.88 18.99 17.20
CA LYS A 178 -8.48 19.46 17.28
C LYS A 178 -7.55 18.91 16.20
N ASN A 179 -8.08 18.16 15.24
CA ASN A 179 -7.30 17.51 14.19
C ASN A 179 -6.80 18.53 13.15
N VAL A 180 -5.55 18.97 13.27
CA VAL A 180 -4.93 20.01 12.42
C VAL A 180 -4.95 19.69 10.92
N PHE A 181 -5.03 18.41 10.53
CA PHE A 181 -5.12 18.01 9.12
C PHE A 181 -6.52 18.22 8.52
N LEU A 182 -7.55 18.37 9.35
CA LEU A 182 -8.93 18.66 8.94
C LEU A 182 -9.29 20.14 9.08
N LEU A 183 -8.53 20.88 9.89
CA LEU A 183 -8.73 22.30 10.14
C LEU A 183 -8.22 23.17 9.00
N GLY A 184 -9.02 24.19 8.72
CA GLY A 184 -8.65 25.33 7.89
C GLY A 184 -9.29 26.60 8.45
N PHE A 185 -8.88 27.74 7.93
CA PHE A 185 -9.42 29.03 8.31
C PHE A 185 -10.36 29.57 7.23
N ILE A 186 -11.36 30.36 7.65
CA ILE A 186 -12.16 31.22 6.78
C ILE A 186 -12.02 32.66 7.30
N PRO A 187 -11.71 33.64 6.44
CA PRO A 187 -11.70 35.06 6.83
C PRO A 187 -13.13 35.56 7.08
N ALA A 188 -13.35 36.25 8.20
CA ALA A 188 -14.63 36.90 8.47
C ALA A 188 -14.81 38.15 7.60
N LYS A 189 -16.07 38.55 7.35
CA LYS A 189 -16.40 39.82 6.67
C LYS A 189 -16.26 41.01 7.64
N GLY A 190 -15.02 41.35 7.94
CA GLY A 190 -14.62 42.39 8.90
C GLY A 190 -13.17 42.12 9.34
N GLU A 191 -12.38 43.18 9.55
CA GLU A 191 -10.92 43.11 9.54
C GLU A 191 -10.30 42.07 10.50
N SER A 192 -9.24 41.41 10.04
CA SER A 192 -8.28 40.56 10.80
C SER A 192 -8.79 39.29 11.49
N VAL A 193 -10.10 39.09 11.68
CA VAL A 193 -10.63 37.89 12.36
C VAL A 193 -10.71 36.68 11.42
N VAL A 194 -10.05 35.59 11.79
CA VAL A 194 -10.12 34.29 11.12
C VAL A 194 -10.81 33.27 12.02
N VAL A 195 -11.65 32.41 11.43
CA VAL A 195 -12.36 31.35 12.18
C VAL A 195 -11.90 29.98 11.69
N LEU A 196 -11.56 29.10 12.63
CA LEU A 196 -11.09 27.74 12.36
C LEU A 196 -12.27 26.78 12.23
N LEU A 197 -12.35 26.05 11.11
CA LEU A 197 -13.41 25.09 10.82
C LEU A 197 -12.87 23.84 10.13
N CYS A 198 -13.46 22.68 10.44
CA CYS A 198 -13.22 21.45 9.70
C CYS A 198 -13.74 21.57 8.26
N ARG A 199 -12.95 21.09 7.28
CA ARG A 199 -13.33 21.06 5.86
C ARG A 199 -14.69 20.39 5.61
N GLN A 200 -14.95 19.31 6.35
CA GLN A 200 -16.20 18.54 6.37
C GLN A 200 -16.43 18.06 7.82
N PRO A 201 -17.68 18.03 8.34
CA PRO A 201 -18.87 18.65 7.77
C PRO A 201 -18.94 20.18 7.99
N CYS A 202 -18.13 20.73 8.89
CA CYS A 202 -18.38 22.04 9.52
C CYS A 202 -18.33 23.25 8.59
N ALA A 203 -17.45 23.27 7.58
CA ALA A 203 -17.46 24.33 6.58
C ALA A 203 -18.63 24.15 5.59
N ALA A 204 -18.93 22.91 5.19
CA ALA A 204 -19.84 22.61 4.09
C ALA A 204 -21.32 22.53 4.46
N LEU A 205 -21.67 22.30 5.72
CA LEU A 205 -23.05 22.33 6.20
C LEU A 205 -23.44 23.74 6.69
N PRO A 206 -24.60 24.28 6.27
CA PRO A 206 -25.11 25.54 6.81
C PRO A 206 -25.58 25.32 8.26
N THR A 207 -24.69 25.62 9.20
CA THR A 207 -24.99 25.47 10.64
C THR A 207 -25.88 26.62 11.10
N SER A 208 -27.10 26.30 11.54
CA SER A 208 -28.04 27.15 12.31
C SER A 208 -28.07 28.67 12.00
N LYS A 209 -28.99 29.06 11.11
CA LYS A 209 -29.65 30.38 10.91
C LYS A 209 -28.87 31.71 10.88
N ASP A 210 -27.84 31.94 11.67
CA ASP A 210 -27.30 33.29 11.90
C ASP A 210 -25.88 33.53 11.36
N MET A 211 -25.18 32.50 10.85
CA MET A 211 -23.86 32.70 10.24
C MET A 211 -23.58 31.73 9.08
N VAL A 212 -23.70 32.23 7.84
CA VAL A 212 -23.36 31.48 6.62
C VAL A 212 -21.89 31.74 6.26
N TRP A 213 -21.05 30.74 6.45
CA TRP A 213 -19.64 30.78 6.04
C TRP A 213 -19.51 30.62 4.53
N ASP A 214 -18.62 31.39 3.91
CA ASP A 214 -18.28 31.22 2.49
C ASP A 214 -17.25 30.08 2.35
N THR A 215 -17.74 28.90 1.94
CA THR A 215 -16.93 27.70 1.73
C THR A 215 -15.84 27.86 0.68
N SER A 216 -15.99 28.80 -0.26
CA SER A 216 -14.98 29.04 -1.30
C SER A 216 -13.70 29.67 -0.76
N LEU A 217 -13.77 30.29 0.42
CA LEU A 217 -12.63 30.96 1.09
C LEU A 217 -11.90 30.06 2.09
N TRP A 218 -12.35 28.81 2.30
CA TRP A 218 -11.71 27.88 3.22
C TRP A 218 -10.31 27.49 2.73
N SER A 219 -9.32 27.70 3.59
CA SER A 219 -7.91 27.37 3.31
C SER A 219 -7.32 26.53 4.45
N PRO A 220 -6.59 25.43 4.17
CA PRO A 220 -6.08 24.51 5.20
C PRO A 220 -5.01 25.17 6.09
N LEU A 221 -4.93 24.78 7.35
CA LEU A 221 -3.87 25.26 8.27
C LEU A 221 -2.47 24.72 7.94
N ILE A 222 -2.41 23.61 7.20
CA ILE A 222 -1.18 23.01 6.68
C ILE A 222 -1.21 23.14 5.15
N ALA A 223 -0.25 23.89 4.60
CA ALA A 223 -0.04 24.09 3.17
C ALA A 223 1.41 23.71 2.81
N ASP A 224 1.60 23.08 1.64
CA ASP A 224 2.91 22.62 1.16
C ASP A 224 3.74 21.82 2.18
N ARG A 225 3.05 21.06 3.06
CA ARG A 225 3.63 20.23 4.13
C ARG A 225 4.32 21.04 5.25
N SER A 226 3.87 22.26 5.52
CA SER A 226 4.17 23.04 6.73
C SER A 226 2.93 23.78 7.25
N PHE A 227 2.94 24.27 8.49
CA PHE A 227 1.91 25.18 8.97
C PHE A 227 2.02 26.54 8.26
N LEU A 228 0.90 27.26 8.16
CA LEU A 228 0.89 28.64 7.65
C LEU A 228 1.72 29.58 8.54
N SER A 229 2.50 30.46 7.91
CA SER A 229 3.48 31.32 8.58
C SER A 229 2.90 32.34 9.56
N TRP A 230 1.61 32.69 9.43
CA TRP A 230 0.90 33.55 10.38
C TRP A 230 0.49 32.81 11.66
N LEU A 231 0.33 31.49 11.60
CA LEU A 231 -0.04 30.63 12.73
C LEU A 231 1.21 30.10 13.45
N VAL A 232 2.22 29.67 12.68
CA VAL A 232 3.54 29.26 13.19
C VAL A 232 4.60 29.81 12.25
N LYS A 233 5.44 30.74 12.70
CA LYS A 233 6.47 31.34 11.86
C LYS A 233 7.48 30.27 11.41
N VAL A 234 8.08 30.51 10.24
CA VAL A 234 9.22 29.71 9.78
C VAL A 234 10.49 30.35 10.35
N PRO A 235 11.41 29.58 10.97
CA PRO A 235 12.70 30.10 11.42
C PRO A 235 13.48 30.76 10.27
N THR A 236 14.20 31.83 10.57
CA THR A 236 15.07 32.53 9.62
C THR A 236 16.20 31.63 9.12
N GLU A 237 16.78 31.93 7.96
CA GLU A 237 17.89 31.16 7.40
C GLU A 237 19.09 31.08 8.36
N ALA A 238 19.39 32.16 9.08
CA ALA A 238 20.45 32.21 10.10
C ALA A 238 20.13 31.36 11.36
N GLU A 239 18.86 31.11 11.68
CA GLU A 239 18.46 30.14 12.71
C GLU A 239 18.55 28.71 12.15
N GLN A 240 18.15 28.47 10.90
CA GLN A 240 18.20 27.15 10.28
C GLN A 240 19.64 26.66 9.99
N LEU A 241 20.58 27.57 9.71
CA LEU A 241 22.00 27.26 9.51
C LEU A 241 22.72 26.95 10.84
N ARG A 242 22.33 27.61 11.95
CA ARG A 242 22.87 27.34 13.29
C ARG A 242 22.21 26.15 13.98
N ALA A 243 21.02 25.74 13.55
CA ALA A 243 20.35 24.55 14.03
C ALA A 243 21.10 23.26 13.66
N ARG A 244 20.92 22.20 14.45
CA ARG A 244 21.50 20.87 14.20
C ARG A 244 20.97 20.34 12.86
N GLN A 245 21.87 20.11 11.90
CA GLN A 245 21.53 19.54 10.60
C GLN A 245 21.23 18.05 10.77
N ILE A 246 19.96 17.68 10.54
CA ILE A 246 19.43 16.33 10.79
C ILE A 246 18.89 15.74 9.48
N SER A 247 19.33 14.54 9.14
CA SER A 247 18.86 13.83 7.94
C SER A 247 17.48 13.20 8.15
N TYR A 248 16.78 12.95 7.04
CA TYR A 248 15.52 12.19 7.04
C TYR A 248 15.69 10.79 7.68
N HIS A 249 16.84 10.16 7.47
CA HIS A 249 17.15 8.85 8.04
C HIS A 249 17.24 8.89 9.58
N GLN A 250 17.96 9.88 10.13
CA GLN A 250 18.07 10.07 11.58
C GLN A 250 16.70 10.37 12.23
N ILE A 251 15.85 11.18 11.58
CA ILE A 251 14.46 11.40 12.05
C ILE A 251 13.68 10.10 12.09
N ASN A 252 13.80 9.24 11.07
CA ASN A 252 13.03 8.01 11.01
C ASN A 252 13.36 7.07 12.18
N ARG A 253 14.65 6.84 12.40
CA ARG A 253 15.18 5.96 13.46
C ARG A 253 14.87 6.52 14.86
N LEU A 254 14.96 7.84 15.05
CA LEU A 254 14.57 8.51 16.30
C LEU A 254 13.08 8.35 16.63
N GLU A 255 12.20 8.50 15.62
CA GLU A 255 10.76 8.25 15.74
C GLU A 255 10.42 6.77 15.99
N GLU A 256 11.24 5.84 15.51
CA GLU A 256 11.10 4.41 15.80
C GLU A 256 11.47 4.10 17.26
N LEU A 257 12.59 4.61 17.77
CA LEU A 257 12.95 4.51 19.19
C LEU A 257 11.86 5.11 20.11
N TRP A 258 11.29 6.26 19.74
CA TRP A 258 10.17 6.85 20.51
C TRP A 258 8.92 5.95 20.50
N LYS A 259 8.60 5.28 19.39
CA LYS A 259 7.49 4.31 19.29
C LYS A 259 7.75 3.01 20.05
N GLU A 260 9.01 2.63 20.25
CA GLU A 260 9.43 1.47 21.04
C GLU A 260 9.42 1.73 22.56
N GLY A 261 8.94 2.90 23.00
CA GLY A 261 8.87 3.26 24.41
C GLY A 261 10.14 3.90 24.96
N LYS A 262 11.20 4.06 24.15
CA LYS A 262 12.40 4.86 24.50
C LYS A 262 12.06 6.36 24.37
N ALA A 263 11.04 6.84 25.08
CA ALA A 263 10.48 8.19 24.93
C ALA A 263 11.44 9.34 25.26
N LYS A 264 12.59 9.06 25.88
CA LYS A 264 13.68 10.01 26.15
C LYS A 264 14.84 9.93 25.15
N ALA A 265 14.76 9.06 24.13
CA ALA A 265 15.85 8.88 23.18
C ALA A 265 16.21 10.20 22.47
N THR A 266 17.50 10.50 22.38
CA THR A 266 18.05 11.63 21.62
C THR A 266 18.77 11.12 20.37
N LEU A 267 19.31 12.03 19.56
CA LEU A 267 20.13 11.66 18.41
C LEU A 267 21.42 10.95 18.81
N GLU A 268 21.99 11.25 19.98
CA GLU A 268 23.21 10.58 20.47
C GLU A 268 22.98 9.11 20.83
N ASP A 269 21.72 8.71 21.09
CA ASP A 269 21.38 7.29 21.23
C ASP A 269 21.47 6.54 19.89
N LEU A 270 21.35 7.21 18.73
CA LEU A 270 21.44 6.58 17.40
C LEU A 270 22.86 6.09 17.08
N ASP A 271 23.87 6.72 17.67
CA ASP A 271 25.29 6.46 17.40
C ASP A 271 25.89 5.41 18.36
N ARG A 272 25.08 4.86 19.29
CA ARG A 272 25.52 3.78 20.19
C ARG A 272 25.61 2.44 19.46
N PRO A 273 26.69 1.66 19.66
CA PRO A 273 26.89 0.40 18.93
C PRO A 273 25.82 -0.67 19.22
N ASP A 274 25.19 -0.67 20.39
CA ASP A 274 24.08 -1.58 20.73
C ASP A 274 22.78 -1.30 19.94
N ASN A 275 22.64 -0.10 19.35
CA ASN A 275 21.51 0.22 18.46
C ASN A 275 21.81 -0.11 16.99
N ASN A 276 22.97 -0.68 16.66
CA ASN A 276 23.23 -1.24 15.32
C ASN A 276 22.43 -2.52 15.13
N ASP A 277 21.12 -2.38 14.93
CA ASP A 277 20.38 -3.29 14.06
C ASP A 277 21.18 -3.38 12.75
N GLU A 278 21.68 -4.58 12.43
CA GLU A 278 22.42 -4.81 11.18
C GLU A 278 21.51 -4.42 10.01
N GLU A 279 21.80 -3.28 9.38
CA GLU A 279 21.01 -2.78 8.25
C GLU A 279 20.99 -3.87 7.18
N PRO A 280 19.79 -4.31 6.73
CA PRO A 280 19.68 -5.49 5.89
C PRO A 280 20.46 -5.27 4.59
N ALA A 281 21.32 -6.25 4.26
CA ALA A 281 22.19 -6.17 3.11
C ALA A 281 21.42 -5.83 1.83
N GLY A 282 21.96 -4.90 1.03
CA GLY A 282 21.30 -4.41 -0.18
C GLY A 282 21.06 -5.50 -1.22
N ILE A 283 19.94 -5.39 -1.93
CA ILE A 283 19.58 -6.31 -3.03
C ILE A 283 20.64 -6.22 -4.14
N LEU A 284 21.15 -7.38 -4.55
CA LEU A 284 22.17 -7.50 -5.59
C LEU A 284 21.57 -7.79 -6.97
N LEU A 285 22.30 -7.42 -8.03
CA LEU A 285 22.00 -7.81 -9.42
C LEU A 285 22.48 -9.23 -9.75
N ARG A 286 23.43 -9.75 -8.96
CA ARG A 286 24.02 -11.08 -9.08
C ARG A 286 24.27 -11.63 -7.67
N TYR A 287 23.99 -12.91 -7.49
CA TYR A 287 24.18 -13.63 -6.25
C TYR A 287 25.18 -14.78 -6.49
N GLU A 288 25.97 -15.13 -5.49
CA GLU A 288 26.90 -16.26 -5.56
C GLU A 288 26.13 -17.59 -5.62
N ASP A 289 25.19 -17.76 -4.69
CA ASP A 289 24.31 -18.92 -4.58
C ASP A 289 22.92 -18.53 -4.04
N ALA A 290 22.03 -19.52 -3.89
CA ALA A 290 20.71 -19.33 -3.33
C ALA A 290 20.70 -19.12 -1.79
N TYR A 291 21.79 -19.44 -1.08
CA TYR A 291 21.92 -19.10 0.36
C TYR A 291 22.15 -17.59 0.53
N GLN A 292 23.01 -16.97 -0.28
CA GLN A 292 23.19 -15.52 -0.29
C GLN A 292 21.88 -14.80 -0.69
N TYR A 293 21.15 -15.33 -1.68
CA TYR A 293 19.82 -14.83 -2.03
C TYR A 293 18.85 -14.89 -0.83
N GLN A 294 18.78 -16.03 -0.12
CA GLN A 294 17.94 -16.19 1.07
C GLN A 294 18.39 -15.26 2.21
N ASN A 295 19.70 -15.10 2.43
CA ASN A 295 20.24 -14.25 3.51
C ASN A 295 19.97 -12.76 3.28
N ILE A 296 19.79 -12.33 2.02
CA ILE A 296 19.44 -10.95 1.66
C ILE A 296 17.91 -10.74 1.69
N PHE A 297 17.13 -11.59 1.03
CA PHE A 297 15.67 -11.41 0.97
C PHE A 297 14.94 -11.87 2.24
N GLY A 298 15.49 -12.81 3.01
CA GLY A 298 14.91 -13.33 4.25
C GLY A 298 14.64 -12.24 5.30
N PRO A 299 15.64 -11.41 5.67
CA PRO A 299 15.45 -10.26 6.54
C PRO A 299 14.43 -9.25 5.99
N LEU A 300 14.48 -8.93 4.69
CA LEU A 300 13.53 -7.98 4.07
C LEU A 300 12.08 -8.46 4.16
N VAL A 301 11.83 -9.74 3.86
CA VAL A 301 10.49 -10.36 4.01
C VAL A 301 10.05 -10.39 5.48
N LYS A 302 10.98 -10.53 6.43
CA LYS A 302 10.68 -10.47 7.87
C LYS A 302 10.30 -9.06 8.30
N ILE A 303 11.05 -8.03 7.87
CA ILE A 303 10.78 -6.62 8.19
C ILE A 303 9.38 -6.21 7.69
N GLU A 304 9.01 -6.61 6.47
CA GLU A 304 7.65 -6.36 5.94
C GLU A 304 6.58 -7.14 6.72
N ALA A 305 6.87 -8.38 7.15
CA ALA A 305 5.94 -9.17 7.97
C ALA A 305 5.69 -8.55 9.35
N ASP A 306 6.77 -8.16 10.04
CA ASP A 306 6.72 -7.51 11.36
C ASP A 306 6.02 -6.14 11.27
N TYR A 307 6.22 -5.41 10.17
CA TYR A 307 5.52 -4.15 9.88
C TYR A 307 4.02 -4.34 9.60
N ASP A 308 3.63 -5.27 8.71
CA ASP A 308 2.22 -5.57 8.41
C ASP A 308 1.49 -6.10 9.67
N CYS A 309 2.15 -6.92 10.47
CA CYS A 309 1.64 -7.36 11.77
C CYS A 309 1.36 -6.17 12.70
N LYS A 310 2.36 -5.30 12.93
CA LYS A 310 2.23 -4.10 13.77
C LYS A 310 1.15 -3.14 13.25
N VAL A 311 1.01 -3.00 11.93
CA VAL A 311 -0.06 -2.19 11.32
C VAL A 311 -1.43 -2.82 11.58
N LYS A 312 -1.58 -4.15 11.43
CA LYS A 312 -2.85 -4.86 11.67
C LYS A 312 -3.26 -4.86 13.14
N GLU A 313 -2.35 -5.12 14.05
CA GLU A 313 -2.62 -5.08 15.49
C GLU A 313 -2.94 -3.66 15.96
N SER A 314 -2.42 -2.61 15.31
CA SER A 314 -2.79 -1.22 15.59
C SER A 314 -4.23 -0.82 15.21
N GLN A 315 -5.01 -1.73 14.58
CA GLN A 315 -6.38 -1.47 14.13
C GLN A 315 -7.46 -1.87 15.14
N THR A 316 -7.09 -2.29 16.36
CA THR A 316 -8.04 -2.69 17.43
C THR A 316 -9.19 -1.69 17.60
N GLN A 317 -10.42 -2.19 17.56
CA GLN A 317 -11.64 -1.42 17.79
C GLN A 317 -12.11 -1.65 19.23
N HIS A 318 -12.31 -0.59 20.02
CA HIS A 318 -12.78 -0.66 21.40
C HIS A 318 -14.26 -0.25 21.53
N ASN A 319 -14.84 -0.45 22.71
CA ASN A 319 -16.21 -0.04 23.07
C ASN A 319 -17.30 -0.62 22.15
N LEU A 320 -17.06 -1.81 21.60
CA LEU A 320 -18.00 -2.52 20.76
C LEU A 320 -19.21 -3.00 21.57
N VAL A 321 -20.37 -2.90 20.93
CA VAL A 321 -21.62 -3.52 21.40
C VAL A 321 -21.78 -4.86 20.68
N VAL A 322 -21.92 -5.94 21.46
CA VAL A 322 -22.04 -7.32 20.97
C VAL A 322 -23.41 -7.87 21.32
N ARG A 323 -24.11 -8.39 20.31
CA ARG A 323 -25.31 -9.21 20.43
C ARG A 323 -24.92 -10.68 20.24
N TRP A 324 -25.18 -11.49 21.25
CA TRP A 324 -24.90 -12.93 21.21
C TRP A 324 -26.00 -13.72 20.52
N ASP A 325 -25.61 -14.77 19.83
CA ASP A 325 -26.48 -15.71 19.14
C ASP A 325 -25.83 -17.12 19.13
N GLN A 326 -26.56 -18.15 18.72
CA GLN A 326 -26.06 -19.53 18.67
C GLN A 326 -26.41 -20.20 17.34
N GLY A 327 -25.36 -20.62 16.62
CA GLY A 327 -25.50 -21.37 15.36
C GLY A 327 -26.09 -22.76 15.59
N LEU A 328 -26.62 -23.36 14.52
CA LEU A 328 -27.14 -24.74 14.51
C LEU A 328 -26.03 -25.78 14.79
N ASN A 329 -24.79 -25.42 14.47
CA ASN A 329 -23.58 -26.18 14.82
C ASN A 329 -23.21 -26.10 16.33
N MET A 330 -24.06 -25.45 17.14
CA MET A 330 -23.93 -25.20 18.58
C MET A 330 -22.80 -24.25 18.98
N LYS A 331 -22.17 -23.51 18.06
CA LYS A 331 -21.20 -22.46 18.41
C LYS A 331 -21.87 -21.13 18.71
N LYS A 332 -21.17 -20.33 19.51
CA LYS A 332 -21.56 -18.95 19.81
C LYS A 332 -21.15 -18.01 18.67
N ILE A 333 -22.07 -17.14 18.29
CA ILE A 333 -21.89 -16.11 17.27
C ILE A 333 -22.00 -14.75 17.95
N ALA A 334 -21.02 -13.88 17.71
CA ALA A 334 -21.03 -12.49 18.13
C ALA A 334 -21.42 -11.61 16.94
N TRP A 335 -22.47 -10.81 17.10
CA TRP A 335 -22.91 -9.80 16.14
C TRP A 335 -22.52 -8.41 16.66
N CYS A 336 -21.82 -7.62 15.84
CA CYS A 336 -21.40 -6.26 16.20
C CYS A 336 -21.18 -5.37 14.97
N THR A 337 -21.38 -4.07 15.10
CA THR A 337 -20.93 -3.08 14.11
C THR A 337 -19.47 -2.70 14.40
N LEU A 338 -18.63 -2.54 13.38
CA LEU A 338 -17.23 -2.12 13.50
C LEU A 338 -17.05 -0.71 12.89
N PRO A 339 -16.90 0.35 13.71
CA PRO A 339 -16.85 1.74 13.20
C PRO A 339 -15.73 1.98 12.17
N GLY A 340 -14.55 1.39 12.37
CA GLY A 340 -13.42 1.47 11.43
C GLY A 340 -13.70 0.88 10.03
N LEU A 341 -14.78 0.10 9.86
CA LEU A 341 -15.19 -0.44 8.57
C LEU A 341 -16.06 0.57 7.79
N GLU A 342 -16.87 1.39 8.48
CA GLU A 342 -17.66 2.48 7.89
C GLU A 342 -16.75 3.63 7.43
N SER A 343 -15.71 3.95 8.22
CA SER A 343 -14.71 4.97 7.86
C SER A 343 -13.76 4.54 6.72
N GLY A 344 -13.76 3.24 6.36
CA GLY A 344 -12.85 2.66 5.38
C GLY A 344 -11.40 2.52 5.86
N GLU A 345 -11.12 2.80 7.14
CA GLU A 345 -9.80 2.61 7.77
C GLU A 345 -9.42 1.12 7.87
N VAL A 346 -10.42 0.26 7.97
CA VAL A 346 -10.30 -1.20 8.04
C VAL A 346 -10.91 -1.85 6.81
N ARG A 347 -10.33 -2.97 6.37
CA ARG A 347 -10.95 -3.89 5.40
C ARG A 347 -11.09 -5.27 6.02
N LEU A 348 -12.28 -5.85 5.89
CA LEU A 348 -12.67 -7.15 6.43
C LEU A 348 -13.30 -8.01 5.34
N ALA A 349 -12.98 -9.30 5.33
CA ALA A 349 -13.59 -10.31 4.48
C ALA A 349 -14.18 -11.46 5.32
N VAL A 350 -15.10 -12.22 4.72
CA VAL A 350 -15.55 -13.50 5.29
C VAL A 350 -14.34 -14.44 5.46
N GLY A 351 -14.30 -15.21 6.55
CA GLY A 351 -13.16 -16.07 6.90
C GLY A 351 -11.92 -15.35 7.44
N ASP A 352 -11.93 -14.02 7.54
CA ASP A 352 -10.95 -13.31 8.37
C ASP A 352 -11.14 -13.68 9.84
N GLU A 353 -10.07 -13.54 10.62
CA GLU A 353 -10.05 -13.97 12.01
C GLU A 353 -9.95 -12.76 12.92
N LEU A 354 -10.82 -12.69 13.92
CA LEU A 354 -10.91 -11.61 14.88
C LEU A 354 -10.79 -12.18 16.29
N LYS A 355 -10.07 -11.47 17.15
CA LYS A 355 -9.98 -11.76 18.58
C LYS A 355 -10.90 -10.79 19.31
N LEU A 356 -12.01 -11.29 19.83
CA LEU A 356 -12.87 -10.51 20.72
C LEU A 356 -12.31 -10.56 22.14
N ARG A 357 -12.28 -9.42 22.81
CA ARG A 357 -11.89 -9.27 24.22
C ARG A 357 -13.01 -8.56 24.98
N TYR A 358 -13.30 -9.00 26.19
CA TYR A 358 -14.19 -8.29 27.11
C TYR A 358 -13.36 -7.45 28.08
N GLU A 359 -13.57 -6.13 28.05
CA GLU A 359 -12.82 -5.14 28.82
C GLU A 359 -13.66 -4.47 29.94
N GLY A 360 -14.93 -4.85 30.09
CA GLY A 360 -15.83 -4.31 31.12
C GLY A 360 -15.71 -4.95 32.51
N GLU A 361 -16.54 -4.47 33.44
CA GLU A 361 -16.50 -4.83 34.87
C GLU A 361 -17.56 -5.87 35.29
N LEU A 362 -18.54 -6.18 34.44
CA LEU A 362 -19.69 -7.04 34.80
C LEU A 362 -19.36 -8.53 34.80
N ALA A 363 -18.22 -8.91 34.22
CA ALA A 363 -17.72 -10.28 34.14
C ALA A 363 -16.18 -10.29 34.25
N PRO A 364 -15.54 -11.44 34.53
CA PRO A 364 -14.09 -11.57 34.40
C PRO A 364 -13.62 -11.21 32.99
N ARG A 365 -12.40 -10.69 32.88
CA ARG A 365 -11.75 -10.47 31.57
C ARG A 365 -11.75 -11.78 30.77
N TRP A 366 -12.24 -11.70 29.54
CA TRP A 366 -12.38 -12.83 28.63
C TRP A 366 -11.79 -12.49 27.28
N GLU A 367 -11.27 -13.50 26.58
CA GLU A 367 -10.88 -13.39 25.18
C GLU A 367 -11.26 -14.64 24.39
N GLY A 368 -11.67 -14.44 23.13
CA GLY A 368 -12.05 -15.52 22.22
C GLY A 368 -11.76 -15.17 20.78
N GLN A 369 -11.12 -16.11 20.07
CA GLN A 369 -10.92 -16.02 18.62
C GLN A 369 -12.14 -16.57 17.88
N GLY A 370 -12.55 -15.87 16.82
CA GLY A 370 -13.61 -16.30 15.92
C GLY A 370 -13.31 -15.92 14.46
N HIS A 371 -14.10 -16.47 13.54
CA HIS A 371 -14.02 -16.14 12.12
C HIS A 371 -15.24 -15.33 11.70
N VAL A 372 -15.02 -14.35 10.82
CA VAL A 372 -16.11 -13.60 10.19
C VAL A 372 -16.93 -14.54 9.31
N ILE A 373 -18.22 -14.67 9.57
CA ILE A 373 -19.17 -15.42 8.74
C ILE A 373 -20.08 -14.52 7.91
N LYS A 374 -20.21 -13.24 8.30
CA LYS A 374 -20.95 -12.21 7.56
C LYS A 374 -20.27 -10.85 7.68
N ILE A 375 -20.24 -10.10 6.59
CA ILE A 375 -19.81 -8.70 6.50
C ILE A 375 -21.03 -7.79 6.21
N PRO A 376 -20.92 -6.47 6.45
CA PRO A 376 -21.97 -5.51 6.11
C PRO A 376 -22.42 -5.60 4.66
N ASN A 377 -23.71 -5.38 4.43
CA ASN A 377 -24.33 -5.35 3.12
C ASN A 377 -25.53 -4.40 3.10
N ASN A 378 -26.18 -4.25 1.95
CA ASN A 378 -27.32 -3.34 1.73
C ASN A 378 -28.56 -3.60 2.62
N VAL A 379 -28.53 -4.59 3.52
CA VAL A 379 -29.63 -4.99 4.41
C VAL A 379 -29.23 -4.86 5.89
N SER A 380 -27.94 -4.82 6.23
CA SER A 380 -27.46 -4.90 7.61
C SER A 380 -25.98 -4.52 7.72
N ASP A 381 -25.69 -3.60 8.64
CA ASP A 381 -24.34 -3.11 8.94
C ASP A 381 -23.60 -3.93 10.02
N GLU A 382 -24.22 -5.02 10.51
CA GLU A 382 -23.60 -5.91 11.50
C GLU A 382 -22.62 -6.91 10.84
N VAL A 383 -21.42 -7.00 11.41
CA VAL A 383 -20.48 -8.12 11.23
C VAL A 383 -20.92 -9.27 12.13
N ALA A 384 -20.86 -10.50 11.63
CA ALA A 384 -21.08 -11.71 12.44
C ALA A 384 -19.78 -12.53 12.55
N ILE A 385 -19.43 -12.92 13.77
CA ILE A 385 -18.18 -13.59 14.13
C ILE A 385 -18.51 -14.92 14.82
N GLU A 386 -18.23 -16.05 14.18
CA GLU A 386 -18.38 -17.39 14.77
C GLU A 386 -17.17 -17.73 15.63
N LEU A 387 -17.37 -17.95 16.94
CA LEU A 387 -16.27 -18.28 17.85
C LEU A 387 -15.73 -19.70 17.64
N ARG A 388 -14.41 -19.86 17.82
CA ARG A 388 -13.72 -21.16 17.74
C ARG A 388 -14.03 -22.06 18.94
N ARG A 389 -14.33 -21.47 20.10
CA ARG A 389 -14.67 -22.13 21.37
C ARG A 389 -15.81 -21.38 22.05
N ASN A 390 -16.66 -22.10 22.75
CA ASN A 390 -17.77 -21.53 23.52
C ASN A 390 -17.42 -21.33 25.00
N ASP A 391 -16.23 -21.79 25.43
CA ASP A 391 -15.88 -21.86 26.84
C ASP A 391 -15.68 -20.45 27.43
N GLY A 392 -16.41 -20.16 28.51
CA GLY A 392 -16.30 -18.90 29.26
C GLY A 392 -16.87 -17.66 28.57
N VAL A 393 -17.61 -17.80 27.46
CA VAL A 393 -18.19 -16.65 26.73
C VAL A 393 -19.13 -15.84 27.65
N PRO A 394 -18.92 -14.51 27.79
CA PRO A 394 -19.75 -13.66 28.66
C PRO A 394 -21.05 -13.26 27.96
N GLU A 395 -21.94 -14.22 27.71
CA GLU A 395 -23.19 -14.06 26.93
C GLU A 395 -24.17 -13.01 27.51
N HIS A 396 -24.08 -12.73 28.82
CA HIS A 396 -24.88 -11.73 29.51
C HIS A 396 -24.31 -10.31 29.39
N CYS A 397 -23.08 -10.16 28.90
CA CYS A 397 -22.45 -8.88 28.63
C CYS A 397 -22.62 -8.49 27.16
N THR A 398 -23.06 -7.26 26.92
CA THR A 398 -23.33 -6.74 25.57
C THR A 398 -22.51 -5.50 25.21
N HIS A 399 -21.83 -4.88 26.17
CA HIS A 399 -21.05 -3.63 25.98
C HIS A 399 -19.60 -3.84 26.43
N ASN A 400 -18.72 -2.90 26.09
CA ASN A 400 -17.29 -2.89 26.47
C ASN A 400 -16.50 -4.10 25.95
N PHE A 401 -16.78 -4.51 24.71
CA PHE A 401 -15.92 -5.41 23.97
C PHE A 401 -14.89 -4.65 23.14
N ALA A 402 -13.77 -5.30 22.85
CA ALA A 402 -12.82 -4.89 21.83
C ALA A 402 -12.65 -6.01 20.79
N ALA A 403 -12.32 -5.65 19.55
CA ALA A 403 -11.97 -6.58 18.49
C ALA A 403 -10.58 -6.26 17.95
N ASP A 404 -9.65 -7.21 18.08
CA ASP A 404 -8.34 -7.17 17.43
C ASP A 404 -8.39 -7.94 16.11
N PHE A 405 -7.71 -7.42 15.09
CA PHE A 405 -7.56 -8.09 13.80
C PHE A 405 -6.42 -9.10 13.90
N VAL A 406 -6.73 -10.40 13.84
CA VAL A 406 -5.71 -11.44 13.94
C VAL A 406 -4.90 -11.45 12.65
N TRP A 407 -3.67 -10.94 12.72
CA TRP A 407 -2.72 -11.02 11.63
C TRP A 407 -2.42 -12.47 11.26
N LYS A 408 -2.20 -12.72 9.96
CA LYS A 408 -1.93 -14.06 9.43
C LYS A 408 -0.62 -14.03 8.65
N SER A 409 0.43 -14.60 9.24
CA SER A 409 1.77 -14.76 8.69
C SER A 409 1.84 -15.55 7.37
N THR A 410 0.77 -16.22 6.95
CA THR A 410 0.76 -17.25 5.91
C THR A 410 1.37 -16.84 4.56
N SER A 411 1.25 -15.58 4.14
CA SER A 411 1.94 -15.07 2.94
C SER A 411 3.45 -15.03 3.14
N PHE A 412 3.90 -14.49 4.27
CA PHE A 412 5.30 -14.33 4.63
C PHE A 412 5.97 -15.67 4.93
N ASP A 413 5.32 -16.56 5.67
CA ASP A 413 5.78 -17.93 5.94
C ASP A 413 6.03 -18.71 4.64
N ARG A 414 5.13 -18.56 3.65
CA ARG A 414 5.29 -19.20 2.34
C ARG A 414 6.43 -18.58 1.54
N MET A 415 6.65 -17.26 1.62
CA MET A 415 7.81 -16.62 0.99
C MET A 415 9.13 -17.10 1.61
N GLN A 416 9.21 -17.15 2.95
CA GLN A 416 10.37 -17.70 3.67
C GLN A 416 10.61 -19.18 3.32
N SER A 417 9.55 -19.99 3.30
CA SER A 417 9.59 -21.41 2.90
C SER A 417 10.06 -21.59 1.46
N ALA A 418 9.59 -20.75 0.53
CA ALA A 418 10.02 -20.79 -0.88
C ALA A 418 11.51 -20.44 -1.03
N MET A 419 12.01 -19.41 -0.35
CA MET A 419 13.44 -19.05 -0.36
C MET A 419 14.30 -20.16 0.24
N LYS A 420 13.88 -20.74 1.37
CA LYS A 420 14.56 -21.89 1.98
C LYS A 420 14.56 -23.12 1.06
N THR A 421 13.46 -23.37 0.34
CA THR A 421 13.37 -24.48 -0.63
C THR A 421 14.31 -24.23 -1.81
N PHE A 422 14.38 -23.00 -2.32
CA PHE A 422 15.31 -22.61 -3.38
C PHE A 422 16.80 -22.75 -2.99
N ALA A 423 17.13 -22.52 -1.72
CA ALA A 423 18.49 -22.69 -1.20
C ALA A 423 18.88 -24.15 -0.89
N VAL A 424 17.94 -24.96 -0.40
CA VAL A 424 18.22 -26.30 0.15
C VAL A 424 17.83 -27.45 -0.78
N ASP A 425 16.83 -27.28 -1.65
CA ASP A 425 16.36 -28.32 -2.57
C ASP A 425 16.78 -28.02 -4.02
N GLU A 426 17.84 -28.70 -4.46
CA GLU A 426 18.34 -28.64 -5.84
C GLU A 426 17.31 -29.11 -6.89
N GLN A 427 16.26 -29.83 -6.51
CA GLN A 427 15.18 -30.28 -7.41
C GLN A 427 14.03 -29.28 -7.52
N SER A 428 14.07 -28.18 -6.76
CA SER A 428 13.01 -27.15 -6.75
C SER A 428 12.88 -26.40 -8.08
N VAL A 429 14.00 -26.22 -8.80
CA VAL A 429 14.07 -25.61 -10.13
C VAL A 429 15.11 -26.33 -11.01
N SER A 430 15.09 -26.13 -12.32
CA SER A 430 16.16 -26.63 -13.19
C SER A 430 17.43 -25.77 -13.05
N GLY A 431 18.61 -26.38 -13.21
CA GLY A 431 19.89 -25.66 -13.11
C GLY A 431 20.01 -24.44 -14.04
N PHE A 432 19.40 -24.48 -15.23
CA PHE A 432 19.32 -23.30 -16.10
C PHE A 432 18.55 -22.14 -15.44
N ILE A 433 17.40 -22.44 -14.82
CA ILE A 433 16.57 -21.44 -14.15
C ILE A 433 17.28 -20.94 -12.88
N TYR A 434 17.87 -21.84 -12.09
CA TYR A 434 18.68 -21.50 -10.91
C TYR A 434 19.73 -20.42 -11.23
N HIS A 435 20.64 -20.72 -12.15
CA HIS A 435 21.70 -19.80 -12.53
C HIS A 435 21.17 -18.50 -13.17
N LYS A 436 20.08 -18.55 -13.95
CA LYS A 436 19.48 -17.33 -14.51
C LYS A 436 18.79 -16.44 -13.47
N LEU A 437 18.19 -17.01 -12.42
CA LEU A 437 17.59 -16.24 -11.33
C LEU A 437 18.66 -15.55 -10.46
N LEU A 438 19.81 -16.19 -10.25
CA LEU A 438 20.95 -15.62 -9.54
C LEU A 438 21.78 -14.61 -10.38
N GLY A 439 21.40 -14.35 -11.62
CA GLY A 439 22.09 -13.41 -12.52
C GLY A 439 23.41 -13.94 -13.12
N HIS A 440 23.66 -15.24 -13.03
CA HIS A 440 24.86 -15.87 -13.61
C HIS A 440 24.81 -15.88 -15.14
N ASP A 441 25.98 -15.86 -15.75
CA ASP A 441 26.12 -16.05 -17.19
C ASP A 441 25.95 -17.54 -17.53
N VAL A 442 24.99 -17.83 -18.42
CA VAL A 442 24.58 -19.19 -18.80
C VAL A 442 24.28 -19.17 -20.29
N GLU A 443 24.80 -20.15 -21.02
CA GLU A 443 24.61 -20.28 -22.46
C GLU A 443 23.12 -20.41 -22.84
N PRO A 444 22.66 -19.74 -23.92
CA PRO A 444 21.27 -19.82 -24.36
C PRO A 444 20.83 -21.25 -24.72
N THR A 445 20.10 -21.89 -23.80
CA THR A 445 19.53 -23.22 -24.03
C THR A 445 18.21 -23.11 -24.78
N SER A 446 18.02 -23.94 -25.82
CA SER A 446 16.76 -24.06 -26.56
C SER A 446 16.04 -25.36 -26.21
N LEU A 447 14.72 -25.28 -26.01
CA LEU A 447 13.87 -26.45 -25.78
C LEU A 447 13.57 -27.15 -27.12
N ARG A 448 13.79 -28.47 -27.16
CA ARG A 448 13.43 -29.30 -28.32
C ARG A 448 11.94 -29.65 -28.25
N THR A 449 11.10 -28.80 -28.80
CA THR A 449 9.64 -28.98 -28.85
C THR A 449 9.12 -29.13 -30.28
N SER A 450 8.11 -29.97 -30.47
CA SER A 450 7.39 -30.05 -31.75
C SER A 450 6.46 -28.85 -31.88
N MET A 451 6.77 -27.92 -32.79
CA MET A 451 6.00 -26.68 -32.95
C MET A 451 4.60 -26.94 -33.53
N PRO A 452 3.57 -26.21 -33.05
CA PRO A 452 2.20 -26.43 -33.49
C PRO A 452 1.99 -25.81 -34.88
N LYS A 453 1.12 -26.44 -35.70
CA LYS A 453 0.79 -25.91 -37.04
C LYS A 453 0.01 -24.59 -36.99
N ARG A 454 -0.73 -24.33 -35.91
CA ARG A 454 -1.48 -23.10 -35.65
C ARG A 454 -1.19 -22.65 -34.22
N PHE A 455 -0.77 -21.40 -34.06
CA PHE A 455 -0.44 -20.82 -32.75
C PHE A 455 -1.68 -20.36 -31.98
N SER A 456 -2.67 -19.81 -32.68
CA SER A 456 -3.95 -19.36 -32.10
C SER A 456 -4.71 -20.53 -31.45
N ALA A 457 -5.22 -20.30 -30.24
CA ALA A 457 -6.05 -21.27 -29.52
C ALA A 457 -7.53 -21.13 -29.93
N PRO A 458 -8.34 -22.21 -29.86
CA PRO A 458 -9.79 -22.13 -30.05
C PRO A 458 -10.42 -21.23 -28.99
N GLY A 459 -11.55 -20.60 -29.31
CA GLY A 459 -12.30 -19.73 -28.37
C GLY A 459 -11.62 -18.39 -28.03
N LEU A 460 -10.42 -18.12 -28.52
CA LEU A 460 -9.71 -16.85 -28.36
C LEU A 460 -9.60 -16.08 -29.69
N PRO A 461 -9.42 -14.75 -29.65
CA PRO A 461 -9.13 -13.96 -30.84
C PRO A 461 -7.89 -14.44 -31.60
N GLU A 462 -7.87 -14.23 -32.91
CA GLU A 462 -6.67 -14.48 -33.71
C GLU A 462 -5.49 -13.61 -33.25
N LEU A 463 -4.32 -14.22 -33.18
CA LEU A 463 -3.11 -13.56 -32.72
C LEU A 463 -2.50 -12.70 -33.83
N ASN A 464 -2.07 -11.49 -33.48
CA ASN A 464 -1.28 -10.65 -34.38
C ASN A 464 0.17 -11.15 -34.49
N HIS A 465 0.96 -10.58 -35.41
CA HIS A 465 2.31 -11.03 -35.69
C HIS A 465 3.25 -11.03 -34.47
N SER A 466 3.20 -9.98 -33.62
CA SER A 466 4.06 -9.90 -32.44
C SER A 466 3.65 -10.91 -31.36
N GLN A 467 2.34 -11.15 -31.19
CA GLN A 467 1.82 -12.18 -30.29
C GLN A 467 2.21 -13.60 -30.78
N VAL A 468 2.08 -13.91 -32.07
CA VAL A 468 2.54 -15.19 -32.64
C VAL A 468 4.06 -15.37 -32.42
N SER A 469 4.86 -14.33 -32.64
CA SER A 469 6.30 -14.35 -32.40
C SER A 469 6.63 -14.59 -30.92
N ALA A 470 5.90 -13.96 -30.00
CA ALA A 470 6.04 -14.17 -28.56
C ALA A 470 5.71 -15.61 -28.16
N VAL A 471 4.55 -16.16 -28.58
CA VAL A 471 4.17 -17.56 -28.32
C VAL A 471 5.24 -18.51 -28.86
N LYS A 472 5.71 -18.30 -30.10
CA LYS A 472 6.77 -19.10 -30.72
C LYS A 472 8.06 -19.08 -29.89
N SER A 473 8.51 -17.89 -29.47
CA SER A 473 9.73 -17.73 -28.66
C SER A 473 9.62 -18.41 -27.30
N VAL A 474 8.47 -18.30 -26.61
CA VAL A 474 8.26 -18.91 -25.28
C VAL A 474 8.33 -20.43 -25.35
N LEU A 475 7.66 -21.03 -26.35
CA LEU A 475 7.62 -22.50 -26.49
C LEU A 475 9.00 -23.13 -26.77
N GLN A 476 9.99 -22.33 -27.16
CA GLN A 476 11.35 -22.77 -27.49
C GLN A 476 12.40 -22.41 -26.43
N LYS A 477 12.03 -21.75 -25.33
CA LYS A 477 12.97 -21.24 -24.31
C LYS A 477 12.56 -21.68 -22.90
N PRO A 478 13.52 -22.10 -22.04
CA PRO A 478 13.25 -22.48 -20.64
C PRO A 478 12.81 -21.30 -19.75
N LEU A 479 13.16 -20.07 -20.11
CA LEU A 479 12.74 -18.84 -19.43
C LEU A 479 12.41 -17.77 -20.49
N SER A 480 11.39 -16.95 -20.26
CA SER A 480 11.02 -15.85 -21.14
C SER A 480 10.20 -14.80 -20.38
N LEU A 481 10.45 -13.53 -20.67
CA LEU A 481 9.66 -12.40 -20.19
C LEU A 481 8.87 -11.83 -21.36
N ILE A 482 7.57 -11.58 -21.16
CA ILE A 482 6.71 -10.88 -22.12
C ILE A 482 6.36 -9.52 -21.53
N GLN A 483 6.84 -8.46 -22.18
CA GLN A 483 6.42 -7.09 -21.90
C GLN A 483 5.31 -6.69 -22.88
N GLY A 484 4.37 -5.88 -22.42
CA GLY A 484 3.34 -5.29 -23.27
C GLY A 484 2.61 -4.15 -22.55
N PRO A 485 2.37 -3.00 -23.21
CA PRO A 485 1.51 -1.93 -22.69
C PRO A 485 0.09 -2.40 -22.32
N PRO A 486 -0.73 -1.55 -21.67
CA PRO A 486 -2.17 -1.77 -21.54
C PRO A 486 -2.84 -2.05 -22.90
N GLY A 487 -3.91 -2.84 -22.92
CA GLY A 487 -4.67 -3.16 -24.15
C GLY A 487 -4.00 -4.15 -25.14
N THR A 488 -2.69 -4.39 -25.09
CA THR A 488 -1.95 -5.20 -26.09
C THR A 488 -2.21 -6.72 -26.11
N GLY A 489 -3.25 -7.20 -25.41
CA GLY A 489 -3.65 -8.60 -25.44
C GLY A 489 -2.76 -9.58 -24.66
N LYS A 490 -1.97 -9.10 -23.67
CA LYS A 490 -1.13 -9.95 -22.80
C LYS A 490 -1.88 -11.18 -22.29
N THR A 491 -3.09 -11.02 -21.73
CA THR A 491 -3.91 -12.11 -21.19
C THR A 491 -4.30 -13.15 -22.25
N VAL A 492 -4.63 -12.72 -23.47
CA VAL A 492 -4.93 -13.61 -24.61
C VAL A 492 -3.69 -14.38 -25.05
N THR A 493 -2.54 -13.69 -25.09
CA THR A 493 -1.24 -14.31 -25.41
C THR A 493 -0.86 -15.35 -24.36
N SER A 494 -0.98 -15.02 -23.07
CA SER A 494 -0.72 -15.94 -21.95
C SER A 494 -1.65 -17.16 -21.96
N ALA A 495 -2.96 -16.97 -22.15
CA ALA A 495 -3.91 -18.08 -22.27
C ALA A 495 -3.59 -18.98 -23.47
N THR A 496 -3.12 -18.40 -24.58
CA THR A 496 -2.67 -19.17 -25.75
C THR A 496 -1.38 -19.95 -25.48
N ILE A 497 -0.41 -19.38 -24.75
CA ILE A 497 0.81 -20.09 -24.31
C ILE A 497 0.43 -21.29 -23.44
N VAL A 498 -0.43 -21.09 -22.44
CA VAL A 498 -0.92 -22.16 -21.55
C VAL A 498 -1.64 -23.26 -22.35
N TYR A 499 -2.46 -22.88 -23.34
CA TYR A 499 -3.10 -23.83 -24.25
C TYR A 499 -2.07 -24.70 -24.99
N GLN A 500 -1.08 -24.09 -25.63
CA GLN A 500 -0.06 -24.81 -26.38
C GLN A 500 0.79 -25.71 -25.45
N LEU A 501 1.23 -25.20 -24.29
CA LEU A 501 1.99 -25.99 -23.31
C LEU A 501 1.21 -27.21 -22.80
N SER A 502 -0.10 -27.05 -22.54
CA SER A 502 -0.98 -28.13 -22.08
C SER A 502 -1.27 -29.18 -23.16
N LYS A 503 -1.17 -28.83 -24.46
CA LYS A 503 -1.27 -29.80 -25.56
C LYS A 503 0.06 -30.50 -25.86
N MET A 504 1.19 -29.86 -25.58
CA MET A 504 2.52 -30.43 -25.81
C MET A 504 2.97 -31.41 -24.72
N ASN A 505 2.66 -31.12 -23.45
CA ASN A 505 3.21 -31.86 -22.31
C ASN A 505 2.13 -32.63 -21.54
N PRO A 506 2.35 -33.91 -21.20
CA PRO A 506 1.43 -34.67 -20.35
C PRO A 506 1.57 -34.25 -18.87
N GLY A 507 0.90 -33.16 -18.50
CA GLY A 507 0.86 -32.67 -17.12
C GLY A 507 0.05 -31.38 -16.98
N PRO A 508 -0.33 -31.01 -15.73
CA PRO A 508 -0.95 -29.73 -15.47
C PRO A 508 0.05 -28.58 -15.64
N VAL A 509 -0.40 -27.48 -16.24
CA VAL A 509 0.35 -26.21 -16.30
C VAL A 509 -0.08 -25.35 -15.11
N LEU A 510 0.87 -24.94 -14.28
CA LEU A 510 0.62 -23.99 -13.19
C LEU A 510 0.54 -22.57 -13.76
N VAL A 511 -0.48 -21.82 -13.36
CA VAL A 511 -0.69 -20.41 -13.75
C VAL A 511 -0.95 -19.59 -12.50
N CYS A 512 -0.16 -18.53 -12.29
CA CYS A 512 -0.20 -17.68 -11.11
C CYS A 512 -0.23 -16.20 -11.52
N ALA A 513 -0.85 -15.36 -10.69
CA ALA A 513 -0.77 -13.90 -10.75
C ALA A 513 -0.91 -13.34 -9.32
N PRO A 514 -0.36 -12.15 -9.01
CA PRO A 514 -0.34 -11.62 -7.64
C PRO A 514 -1.71 -11.16 -7.13
N SER A 515 -2.67 -10.86 -8.01
CA SER A 515 -4.03 -10.46 -7.61
C SER A 515 -5.07 -11.49 -8.07
N ASN A 516 -6.08 -11.73 -7.22
CA ASN A 516 -7.15 -12.69 -7.53
C ASN A 516 -7.89 -12.33 -8.82
N VAL A 517 -8.18 -11.05 -9.06
CA VAL A 517 -8.84 -10.57 -10.29
C VAL A 517 -8.03 -10.92 -11.54
N ALA A 518 -6.68 -10.84 -11.49
CA ALA A 518 -5.83 -11.23 -12.62
C ALA A 518 -5.81 -12.76 -12.84
N VAL A 519 -5.85 -13.56 -11.77
CA VAL A 519 -6.00 -15.02 -11.88
C VAL A 519 -7.36 -15.38 -12.47
N ASP A 520 -8.43 -14.71 -12.07
CA ASP A 520 -9.79 -15.00 -12.51
C ASP A 520 -9.97 -14.64 -14.01
N GLN A 521 -9.43 -13.49 -14.45
CA GLN A 521 -9.36 -13.12 -15.87
C GLN A 521 -8.56 -14.12 -16.72
N LEU A 522 -7.43 -14.63 -16.21
CA LEU A 522 -6.68 -15.69 -16.90
C LEU A 522 -7.47 -17.00 -16.94
N THR A 523 -8.10 -17.36 -15.83
CA THR A 523 -8.93 -18.58 -15.68
C THR A 523 -10.06 -18.60 -16.71
N GLU A 524 -10.79 -17.50 -16.87
CA GLU A 524 -11.86 -17.33 -17.87
C GLU A 524 -11.34 -17.53 -19.30
N LYS A 525 -10.23 -16.86 -19.67
CA LYS A 525 -9.65 -16.98 -21.02
C LYS A 525 -9.04 -18.35 -21.30
N ILE A 526 -8.46 -19.02 -20.31
CA ILE A 526 -7.96 -20.39 -20.48
C ILE A 526 -9.14 -21.37 -20.61
N HIS A 527 -10.21 -21.19 -19.82
CA HIS A 527 -11.41 -22.02 -19.91
C HIS A 527 -12.09 -21.93 -21.29
N ALA A 528 -12.16 -20.72 -21.86
CA ALA A 528 -12.69 -20.50 -23.22
C ALA A 528 -11.99 -21.33 -24.31
N THR A 529 -10.75 -21.81 -24.07
CA THR A 529 -10.04 -22.72 -24.99
C THR A 529 -10.49 -24.19 -24.93
N GLY A 530 -11.47 -24.52 -24.09
CA GLY A 530 -11.95 -25.89 -23.87
C GLY A 530 -10.98 -26.76 -23.04
N LEU A 531 -10.04 -26.15 -22.31
CA LEU A 531 -9.21 -26.86 -21.34
C LEU A 531 -9.98 -27.13 -20.04
N LYS A 532 -9.58 -28.22 -19.37
CA LYS A 532 -10.01 -28.50 -17.99
C LYS A 532 -9.18 -27.62 -17.05
N VAL A 533 -9.82 -26.62 -16.47
CA VAL A 533 -9.20 -25.63 -15.57
C VAL A 533 -9.70 -25.86 -14.14
N VAL A 534 -8.80 -25.70 -13.16
CA VAL A 534 -9.12 -25.75 -11.73
C VAL A 534 -8.58 -24.48 -11.08
N ARG A 535 -9.48 -23.64 -10.56
CA ARG A 535 -9.15 -22.43 -9.81
C ARG A 535 -9.01 -22.76 -8.33
N LEU A 536 -7.78 -22.83 -7.84
CA LEU A 536 -7.52 -22.98 -6.40
C LEU A 536 -7.70 -21.61 -5.72
N THR A 537 -8.59 -21.51 -4.74
CA THR A 537 -8.80 -20.33 -3.90
C THR A 537 -8.37 -20.60 -2.45
N ALA A 538 -8.11 -19.55 -1.68
CA ALA A 538 -7.94 -19.66 -0.23
C ALA A 538 -9.32 -19.87 0.43
N LYS A 539 -9.36 -20.58 1.56
CA LYS A 539 -10.63 -20.92 2.27
C LYS A 539 -11.45 -19.70 2.68
N SER A 540 -10.82 -18.60 3.07
CA SER A 540 -11.51 -17.33 3.35
C SER A 540 -12.16 -16.71 2.12
N ARG A 541 -11.90 -17.22 0.92
CA ARG A 541 -12.51 -16.75 -0.33
C ARG A 541 -13.53 -17.73 -0.92
N GLU A 542 -13.83 -18.86 -0.27
CA GLU A 542 -14.82 -19.82 -0.75
C GLU A 542 -16.26 -19.25 -0.69
N ALA A 543 -16.51 -18.24 0.16
CA ALA A 543 -17.80 -17.54 0.25
C ALA A 543 -17.88 -16.25 -0.60
N LEU A 544 -16.85 -15.93 -1.39
CA LEU A 544 -16.79 -14.70 -2.19
C LEU A 544 -17.03 -15.01 -3.66
N GLY A 545 -18.13 -14.51 -4.21
CA GLY A 545 -18.47 -14.73 -5.61
C GLY A 545 -17.46 -14.14 -6.61
N SER A 546 -17.27 -14.85 -7.72
CA SER A 546 -16.43 -14.48 -8.86
C SER A 546 -17.02 -15.02 -10.17
N SER A 547 -16.63 -14.43 -11.31
CA SER A 547 -17.09 -14.87 -12.64
C SER A 547 -16.65 -16.29 -13.02
N VAL A 548 -15.76 -16.90 -12.23
CA VAL A 548 -15.17 -18.24 -12.45
C VAL A 548 -15.44 -19.21 -11.30
N ASP A 549 -16.46 -18.96 -10.46
CA ASP A 549 -16.77 -19.81 -9.29
C ASP A 549 -16.97 -21.29 -9.64
N PHE A 550 -17.68 -21.56 -10.74
CA PHE A 550 -17.90 -22.90 -11.29
C PHE A 550 -16.61 -23.64 -11.71
N LEU A 551 -15.48 -22.94 -11.80
CA LEU A 551 -14.16 -23.50 -12.07
C LEU A 551 -13.32 -23.69 -10.80
N THR A 552 -13.81 -23.27 -9.64
CA THR A 552 -13.08 -23.40 -8.38
C THR A 552 -13.04 -24.84 -7.89
N LEU A 553 -12.01 -25.19 -7.13
CA LEU A 553 -11.87 -26.55 -6.61
C LEU A 553 -13.02 -26.92 -5.65
N HIS A 554 -13.53 -25.98 -4.85
CA HIS A 554 -14.62 -26.26 -3.91
C HIS A 554 -15.93 -26.50 -4.66
N GLU A 555 -16.29 -25.67 -5.65
CA GLU A 555 -17.46 -25.91 -6.50
C GLU A 555 -17.34 -27.18 -7.36
N GLN A 556 -16.17 -27.47 -7.93
CA GLN A 556 -15.99 -28.72 -8.70
C GLN A 556 -16.08 -29.97 -7.82
N VAL A 557 -15.71 -29.90 -6.55
CA VAL A 557 -15.94 -30.99 -5.58
C VAL A 557 -17.40 -31.02 -5.12
N ALA A 558 -18.04 -29.86 -4.98
CA ALA A 558 -19.43 -29.76 -4.57
C ALA A 558 -20.39 -30.27 -5.65
N ASN A 559 -20.10 -30.05 -6.93
CA ASN A 559 -20.87 -30.52 -8.08
C ASN A 559 -20.41 -31.90 -8.59
N ASN A 560 -19.68 -32.69 -7.78
CA ASN A 560 -19.20 -34.01 -8.18
C ASN A 560 -20.18 -35.12 -7.77
N ASP A 561 -20.98 -35.58 -8.73
CA ASP A 561 -22.03 -36.60 -8.53
C ASP A 561 -21.50 -37.98 -8.11
N HIS A 562 -20.19 -38.25 -8.25
CA HIS A 562 -19.61 -39.55 -7.94
C HIS A 562 -19.64 -39.93 -6.45
N HIS A 563 -19.95 -38.99 -5.54
CA HIS A 563 -19.97 -39.25 -4.09
C HIS A 563 -21.30 -38.83 -3.44
N THR A 564 -22.33 -39.69 -3.57
CA THR A 564 -23.71 -39.42 -3.11
C THR A 564 -23.83 -39.04 -1.62
N GLU A 565 -22.97 -39.56 -0.73
CA GLU A 565 -22.96 -39.13 0.68
C GLU A 565 -22.44 -37.69 0.85
N LEU A 566 -21.48 -37.26 0.02
CA LEU A 566 -20.95 -35.89 0.05
C LEU A 566 -22.02 -34.93 -0.48
N GLN A 567 -22.73 -35.30 -1.54
CA GLN A 567 -23.87 -34.53 -2.06
C GLN A 567 -24.96 -34.29 -1.01
N LYS A 568 -25.36 -35.33 -0.26
CA LYS A 568 -26.32 -35.18 0.84
C LYS A 568 -25.85 -34.21 1.93
N LEU A 569 -24.55 -34.24 2.27
CA LEU A 569 -23.97 -33.34 3.25
C LEU A 569 -23.88 -31.89 2.73
N ILE A 570 -23.62 -31.69 1.44
CA ILE A 570 -23.65 -30.36 0.80
C ILE A 570 -25.07 -29.82 0.77
N GLN A 571 -26.05 -30.62 0.34
CA GLN A 571 -27.46 -30.23 0.32
C GLN A 571 -27.93 -29.84 1.72
N LEU A 572 -27.67 -30.67 2.74
CA LEU A 572 -28.01 -30.38 4.12
C LEU A 572 -27.39 -29.07 4.61
N LYS A 573 -26.12 -28.82 4.27
CA LYS A 573 -25.41 -27.57 4.59
C LYS A 573 -26.01 -26.36 3.89
N ASN A 574 -26.44 -26.49 2.63
CA ASN A 574 -27.03 -25.39 1.87
C ASN A 574 -28.46 -25.07 2.34
N GLU A 575 -29.23 -26.08 2.75
CA GLU A 575 -30.59 -25.92 3.29
C GLU A 575 -30.60 -25.34 4.71
N GLN A 576 -29.62 -25.70 5.54
CA GLN A 576 -29.55 -25.29 6.95
C GLN A 576 -28.51 -24.18 7.22
N GLY A 577 -27.69 -23.82 6.23
CA GLY A 577 -26.53 -22.92 6.38
C GLY A 577 -25.31 -23.56 7.08
N GLU A 578 -25.55 -24.50 8.00
CA GLU A 578 -24.55 -25.15 8.85
C GLU A 578 -24.72 -26.68 8.89
N LEU A 579 -23.76 -27.38 9.50
CA LEU A 579 -23.79 -28.83 9.72
C LEU A 579 -23.57 -29.18 11.19
N SER A 580 -24.11 -30.33 11.61
CA SER A 580 -23.79 -30.92 12.92
C SER A 580 -22.29 -31.20 13.05
N SER A 581 -21.76 -31.22 14.28
CA SER A 581 -20.33 -31.44 14.53
C SER A 581 -19.80 -32.80 14.02
N ASN A 582 -20.67 -33.81 13.91
CA ASN A 582 -20.33 -35.11 13.33
C ASN A 582 -20.37 -35.08 11.80
N ASP A 583 -21.37 -34.43 11.21
CA ASP A 583 -21.55 -34.33 9.77
C ASP A 583 -20.51 -33.39 9.14
N GLU A 584 -20.13 -32.32 9.84
CA GLU A 584 -19.02 -31.43 9.46
C GLU A 584 -17.67 -32.18 9.44
N ARG A 585 -17.45 -33.15 10.34
CA ARG A 585 -16.26 -34.03 10.31
C ARG A 585 -16.29 -34.98 9.12
N LYS A 586 -17.44 -35.61 8.83
CA LYS A 586 -17.62 -36.47 7.65
C LYS A 586 -17.43 -35.68 6.36
N TYR A 587 -18.09 -34.52 6.23
CA TYR A 587 -17.96 -33.60 5.11
C TYR A 587 -16.49 -33.25 4.85
N LYS A 588 -15.75 -32.83 5.88
CA LYS A 588 -14.31 -32.56 5.78
C LYS A 588 -13.47 -33.77 5.37
N ALA A 589 -13.82 -34.98 5.78
CA ALA A 589 -13.13 -36.20 5.35
C ALA A 589 -13.43 -36.54 3.88
N LEU A 590 -14.70 -36.56 3.50
CA LEU A 590 -15.15 -36.88 2.15
C LEU A 590 -14.69 -35.84 1.12
N ALA A 591 -14.76 -34.54 1.43
CA ALA A 591 -14.24 -33.49 0.55
C ALA A 591 -12.72 -33.59 0.32
N ARG A 592 -11.94 -34.04 1.33
CA ARG A 592 -10.51 -34.34 1.16
C ARG A 592 -10.27 -35.55 0.27
N THR A 593 -11.10 -36.59 0.38
CA THR A 593 -11.03 -37.76 -0.50
C THR A 593 -11.39 -37.38 -1.93
N SER A 594 -12.55 -36.75 -2.16
CA SER A 594 -13.03 -36.35 -3.50
C SER A 594 -12.11 -35.35 -4.21
N SER A 595 -11.49 -34.42 -3.48
CA SER A 595 -10.44 -33.54 -4.05
C SER A 595 -9.15 -34.30 -4.44
N SER A 596 -8.93 -35.51 -3.92
CA SER A 596 -7.77 -36.36 -4.21
C SER A 596 -8.04 -37.55 -5.14
N SER A 597 -9.31 -37.92 -5.37
CA SER A 597 -9.69 -39.17 -6.05
C SER A 597 -10.26 -39.00 -7.47
N GLY A 598 -10.46 -37.77 -7.93
CA GLY A 598 -10.62 -37.52 -9.37
C GLY A 598 -9.26 -37.55 -10.10
N PRO A 599 -9.22 -37.27 -11.42
CA PRO A 599 -7.98 -36.91 -12.11
C PRO A 599 -7.35 -35.59 -11.57
N CYS A 600 -7.96 -34.97 -10.57
CA CYS A 600 -7.40 -33.93 -9.72
C CYS A 600 -6.16 -34.43 -8.96
N LEU A 601 -4.99 -34.25 -9.60
CA LEU A 601 -3.76 -33.57 -9.15
C LEU A 601 -3.25 -33.65 -7.69
N LEU A 602 -4.10 -33.80 -6.67
CA LEU A 602 -3.81 -33.39 -5.31
C LEU A 602 -2.68 -34.18 -4.63
N MET A 603 -2.38 -35.40 -5.05
CA MET A 603 -1.23 -36.16 -4.50
C MET A 603 0.13 -35.60 -4.97
N ARG A 604 0.26 -35.12 -6.21
CA ARG A 604 1.49 -34.45 -6.66
C ARG A 604 1.54 -33.01 -6.17
N LEU A 605 0.40 -32.30 -6.22
CA LEU A 605 0.33 -30.99 -5.61
C LEU A 605 0.61 -31.04 -4.11
N ARG A 606 0.19 -32.05 -3.32
CA ARG A 606 0.49 -32.09 -1.87
C ARG A 606 1.98 -32.13 -1.51
N ARG A 607 2.90 -32.57 -2.38
CA ARG A 607 4.35 -32.42 -2.13
C ARG A 607 4.87 -31.02 -2.44
N LEU A 608 4.33 -30.36 -3.46
CA LEU A 608 4.62 -28.96 -3.79
C LEU A 608 3.90 -27.97 -2.85
N LEU A 609 2.74 -28.36 -2.32
CA LEU A 609 1.84 -27.58 -1.49
C LEU A 609 1.95 -27.91 0.00
N SER A 610 2.61 -29.00 0.43
CA SER A 610 3.12 -29.07 1.81
C SER A 610 4.25 -28.06 2.07
N LEU A 611 4.71 -27.39 1.00
CA LEU A 611 5.59 -26.22 1.02
C LEU A 611 4.88 -24.94 0.51
N SER A 612 3.60 -25.00 0.10
CA SER A 612 2.88 -23.88 -0.59
C SER A 612 1.35 -23.75 -0.36
N VAL A 613 0.73 -24.46 0.60
CA VAL A 613 -0.67 -24.26 1.08
C VAL A 613 -0.71 -24.22 2.60
#